data_AF-A0A545TQ19-F1
#
_entry.id   AF-A0A545TQ19-F1
#
_cell.length_a   1.000
_cell.length_b   1.000
_cell.length_c   1.000
_cell.angle_alpha   90.00
_cell.angle_beta   90.00
_cell.angle_gamma   90.00
#
_symmetry.space_group_name_H-M   'P 1'
#
loop_
_entity.id
_entity.type
_entity.pdbx_description
1 polymer ?
#
loop_
_entity_poly.entity_id
_entity_poly.type
_entity_poly.pdbx_seq_one_letter_code
_entity_poly.pdbx_strand_id
1 'polypeptide(L)' 'MLRESIAVCLPERLHPISRVYLENWLSGDLSTAEFLRWFHMPNSDYIAVANCILTVAAGA' A
#
# COMPACT_ATOMS: atom_id res chain seq x y z
N MET A 1 -15.33 1.44 -1.66
CA MET A 1 -15.14 0.19 -0.91
C MET A 1 -13.67 -0.13 -0.68
N LEU A 2 -12.89 -0.72 -1.61
CA LEU A 2 -11.48 -1.09 -1.33
C LEU A 2 -10.62 0.05 -0.76
N ARG A 3 -10.68 1.25 -1.37
CA ARG A 3 -9.93 2.43 -0.91
C ARG A 3 -10.27 2.87 0.52
N GLU A 4 -11.54 2.73 0.91
CA GLU A 4 -12.00 3.06 2.26
C GLU A 4 -11.55 1.98 3.25
N SER A 5 -11.60 0.71 2.86
CA SER A 5 -11.16 -0.40 3.68
C SER A 5 -9.66 -0.29 4.02
N ILE A 6 -8.80 0.01 3.04
CA ILE A 6 -7.35 0.09 3.28
C ILE A 6 -6.92 1.33 4.08
N ALA A 7 -7.79 2.35 4.20
CA ALA A 7 -7.46 3.58 4.90
C ALA A 7 -7.09 3.34 6.38
N VAL A 8 -7.61 2.27 6.98
CA VAL A 8 -7.29 1.83 8.35
C VAL A 8 -5.82 1.45 8.54
N CYS A 9 -5.13 1.07 7.46
CA CYS A 9 -3.73 0.67 7.49
C CYS A 9 -2.77 1.85 7.28
N LEU A 10 -3.24 2.97 6.75
CA LEU A 10 -2.38 4.06 6.32
C LEU A 10 -1.97 4.94 7.50
N PRO A 11 -0.69 5.37 7.58
CA PRO A 11 -0.28 6.37 8.55
C PRO A 11 -0.91 7.72 8.23
N GLU A 12 -0.99 8.60 9.22
CA GLU A 12 -1.49 9.98 9.06
C GLU A 12 -0.77 10.72 7.93
N ARG A 13 0.55 10.53 7.82
CA ARG A 13 1.36 11.05 6.71
C ARG A 13 2.10 9.91 6.00
N LEU A 14 1.64 9.57 4.81
CA LEU A 14 2.33 8.67 3.89
C LEU A 14 3.35 9.44 3.03
N HIS A 15 4.55 8.89 2.88
CA HIS A 15 5.57 9.46 2.00
C HIS A 15 5.06 9.57 0.54
N PRO A 16 5.33 10.68 -0.19
CA PRO A 16 4.78 10.89 -1.53
C PRO A 16 5.06 9.76 -2.52
N ILE A 17 6.28 9.20 -2.54
CA ILE A 17 6.59 8.11 -3.47
C ILE A 17 5.84 6.80 -3.12
N SER A 18 5.65 6.49 -1.84
CA SER A 18 4.86 5.33 -1.41
C SER A 18 3.38 5.50 -1.78
N ARG A 19 2.87 6.75 -1.79
CA ARG A 19 1.53 7.07 -2.32
C ARG A 19 1.42 6.75 -3.81
N VAL A 20 2.42 7.11 -4.62
CA VAL A 20 2.44 6.78 -6.06
C VAL A 20 2.40 5.27 -6.28
N TYR A 21 3.23 4.50 -5.56
CA TYR A 21 3.19 3.03 -5.68
C TYR A 21 1.87 2.42 -5.22
N LEU A 22 1.26 2.95 -4.16
CA LEU A 22 -0.06 2.54 -3.71
C LEU A 22 -1.13 2.83 -4.78
N GLU A 23 -1.10 4.01 -5.38
CA GLU A 23 -2.07 4.39 -6.41
C GLU A 23 -1.94 3.53 -7.67
N ASN A 24 -0.72 3.25 -8.13
CA ASN A 24 -0.46 2.37 -9.27
C ASN A 24 -0.86 0.90 -8.98
N TRP A 25 -0.67 0.43 -7.75
CA TRP A 25 -1.14 -0.90 -7.36
C TRP A 25 -2.67 -0.97 -7.33
N LEU A 26 -3.33 0.07 -6.80
CA LEU A 26 -4.79 0.17 -6.77
C LEU A 26 -5.43 0.33 -8.17
N SER A 27 -4.70 0.89 -9.15
CA SER A 27 -5.16 0.96 -10.54
C SER A 27 -4.91 -0.34 -11.32
N GLY A 28 -4.09 -1.25 -10.78
CA GLY A 28 -3.67 -2.48 -11.46
C GLY A 28 -2.46 -2.31 -12.38
N ASP A 29 -1.86 -1.13 -12.42
CA ASP A 29 -0.67 -0.82 -13.23
C ASP A 29 0.64 -1.31 -12.59
N LEU A 30 0.59 -1.74 -11.32
CA LEU A 30 1.72 -2.28 -10.56
C LEU A 30 1.34 -3.64 -9.98
N SER A 31 2.18 -4.66 -10.19
CA SER A 31 1.93 -5.98 -9.60
C SER A 31 2.06 -5.95 -8.07
N THR A 32 1.41 -6.88 -7.36
CA THR A 32 1.55 -7.01 -5.90
C THR A 32 3.00 -7.24 -5.46
N ALA A 33 3.79 -7.98 -6.25
CA ALA A 33 5.21 -8.21 -5.96
C ALA A 33 6.04 -6.91 -6.05
N GLU A 34 5.77 -6.08 -7.05
CA GLU A 34 6.42 -4.78 -7.20
C GLU A 34 5.95 -3.78 -6.14
N PHE A 35 4.65 -3.79 -5.81
CA PHE A 35 4.12 -2.99 -4.69
C PHE A 35 4.86 -3.31 -3.39
N LEU A 36 4.95 -4.59 -3.02
CA LEU A 36 5.67 -5.03 -1.83
C LEU A 36 7.13 -4.59 -1.86
N ARG A 37 7.79 -4.67 -3.03
CA ARG A 37 9.19 -4.28 -3.17
C ARG A 37 9.40 -2.78 -2.98
N TRP A 38 8.55 -1.94 -3.58
CA TRP A 38 8.84 -0.51 -3.72
C TRP A 38 8.17 0.36 -2.66
N PHE A 39 7.01 -0.05 -2.15
CA PHE A 39 6.22 0.78 -1.23
C PHE A 39 6.97 1.15 0.05
N HIS A 40 7.76 0.23 0.60
CA HIS A 40 8.51 0.43 1.85
C HIS A 40 9.95 0.91 1.66
N MET A 41 10.42 1.12 0.43
CA MET A 41 11.80 1.56 0.19
C MET A 41 12.19 2.87 0.89
N PRO A 42 11.31 3.89 0.98
CA PRO A 42 11.64 5.14 1.67
C PRO A 42 11.66 5.00 3.19
N ASN A 43 10.93 4.01 3.73
CA ASN A 43 10.85 3.75 5.16
C ASN A 43 10.45 2.28 5.39
N SER A 44 11.34 1.51 6.03
CA SER A 44 11.11 0.11 6.37
C SER A 44 9.89 -0.12 7.27
N ASP A 45 9.45 0.87 8.05
CA ASP A 45 8.24 0.74 8.88
C ASP A 45 6.99 0.49 8.03
N TYR A 46 7.03 0.86 6.75
CA TYR A 46 5.93 0.63 5.81
C TYR A 46 5.81 -0.84 5.35
N ILE A 47 6.72 -1.74 5.74
CA ILE A 47 6.55 -3.18 5.54
C ILE A 47 5.27 -3.66 6.24
N ALA A 48 5.06 -3.25 7.49
CA ALA A 48 3.85 -3.60 8.24
C ALA A 48 2.58 -2.99 7.60
N VAL A 49 2.68 -1.76 7.09
CA VAL A 49 1.60 -1.08 6.37
C VAL A 49 1.24 -1.84 5.09
N ALA A 50 2.21 -2.23 4.27
CA ALA A 50 1.98 -2.99 3.05
C ALA A 50 1.28 -4.33 3.33
N ASN A 51 1.72 -5.05 4.36
CA ASN A 51 1.09 -6.31 4.77
C ASN A 51 -0.36 -6.12 5.24
N CYS A 52 -0.63 -5.06 5.99
CA CYS A 52 -2.01 -4.71 6.39
C CYS A 52 -2.89 -4.44 5.16
N ILE A 53 -2.40 -3.64 4.21
CA ILE A 53 -3.13 -3.31 2.97
C ILE A 53 -3.50 -4.58 2.20
N LEU A 54 -2.55 -5.50 2.01
CA LEU A 54 -2.81 -6.76 1.30
C LEU A 54 -3.80 -7.67 2.03
N THR A 55 -3.70 -7.73 3.36
CA THR A 55 -4.63 -8.52 4.19
C THR A 55 -6.05 -8.00 4.05
N VAL A 56 -6.23 -6.67 4.15
CA VAL A 56 -7.54 -6.04 3.99
C VAL A 56 -8.06 -6.21 2.56
N ALA A 57 -7.21 -6.04 1.55
CA ALA A 57 -7.59 -6.17 0.15
C ALA A 57 -8.00 -7.59 -0.25
N ALA A 58 -7.39 -8.62 0.34
CA ALA A 58 -7.75 -10.01 0.10
C ALA A 58 -9.12 -10.40 0.71
N GLY A 59 -9.61 -9.65 1.69
CA GLY A 59 -10.92 -9.86 2.31
C GLY A 59 -12.02 -8.88 1.87
N ALA A 60 -11.71 -7.97 0.93
CA ALA A 60 -12.60 -6.91 0.44
C ALA A 60 -13.33 -7.28 -0.85
#